data_AF-A0A1G6WBH6-F1
#
_entry.id   AF-A0A1G6WBH6-F1
#
_cell.length_a   1.000
_cell.length_b   1.000
_cell.length_c   1.000
_cell.angle_alpha   90.00
_cell.angle_beta   90.00
_cell.angle_gamma   90.00
#
_symmetry.space_group_name_H-M   'P 1'
#
loop_
_entity.id
_entity.type
_entity.pdbx_description
1 polymer ?
#
loop_
_entity_poly.entity_id
_entity_poly.type
_entity_poly.pdbx_seq_one_letter_code
_entity_poly.pdbx_strand_id
1 'polypeptide(L)'
;MKRKRWLQKMLGVGLAIALVAGSTPAFADPTYTEYGIYVQKPASVAGDRFYHGAKFEPKTGSYLGIFAQGDNTLNNDNASAESGEWFLHTTERVLGRDHATYLLYINYDQGESLDHYASYMKEAKRIGAKGIQLGLEVANANAIQNDDNLRRQAKALQSYGIPIFLRFNSEFNLTDGSNGWQSWGPELYKEKFRIIADVMHQEAPNVVMCWCPNDWPIGSEVAWYPGDQYVDWVGVSSYPVFNANGTPQQGNTWMDRFREIYDRYGAKKPIFITEGAAMPNIEGTTDLSLKNVAAYEIQRFYAGAARRYPNLKMVVYWNHNEPGARMVHGVVTDVPELLQAYKTAVSDPYYLSNVGAGSSYYYEKVEKTTLSGKEKISSYVNDVNHRIDHVDYYVNGQYAAQAKFPSYEATVDFTPWQGKPIQLKADYWSEQGTLVTSKTVNVGGGNAGSSASSQTSSKQEIPVYYNGKRIQLAYQPIIWNNYTYLPVRFVGEAVHANVDWDNATRTVIAKRGNNTLKFHPDAVEFEKNGMKQVANTPVIIRENRAFVPLRSLAEGLDLSIQWNNGERAVYISEK
;
A
#
# COMPACT_ATOMS: atom_id res chain seq x y z
N MET A 1 5.02 27.33 36.90
CA MET A 1 5.85 26.34 37.65
C MET A 1 4.90 25.44 38.44
N LYS A 2 4.69 24.16 38.15
CA LYS A 2 5.64 23.07 37.86
C LYS A 2 4.99 22.05 36.91
N ARG A 3 5.48 21.99 35.66
CA ARG A 3 5.43 20.79 34.80
C ARG A 3 6.48 19.83 35.34
N LYS A 4 6.10 18.59 35.67
CA LYS A 4 6.94 17.36 35.77
C LYS A 4 6.23 16.36 36.67
N ARG A 5 5.63 15.31 36.08
CA ARG A 5 5.47 13.94 36.60
C ARG A 5 4.46 13.18 35.74
N TRP A 6 4.90 12.68 34.59
CA TRP A 6 4.23 11.55 33.90
C TRP A 6 5.19 10.71 33.04
N LEU A 7 6.50 10.81 33.28
CA LEU A 7 7.55 10.17 32.44
C LEU A 7 8.34 9.06 33.17
N GLN A 8 7.77 8.43 34.20
CA GLN A 8 8.41 7.29 34.87
C GLN A 8 7.37 6.24 35.25
N LYS A 9 7.09 5.32 34.32
CA LYS A 9 6.60 3.96 34.60
C LYS A 9 6.71 3.06 33.35
N MET A 10 7.92 2.96 32.80
CA MET A 10 8.34 1.81 31.99
C MET A 10 9.85 1.61 32.20
N LEU A 11 10.19 0.97 33.31
CA LEU A 11 11.53 0.43 33.57
C LEU A 11 11.31 -0.99 34.10
N GLY A 12 11.70 -1.97 33.28
CA GLY A 12 11.87 -3.35 33.73
C GLY A 12 11.16 -4.39 32.88
N VAL A 13 11.64 -4.64 31.66
CA VAL A 13 11.84 -6.02 31.17
C VAL A 13 13.15 -6.04 30.40
N GLY A 14 14.11 -6.79 30.92
CA GLY A 14 15.46 -6.89 30.40
C GLY A 14 15.53 -7.57 29.05
N LEU A 15 16.45 -7.05 28.24
CA LEU A 15 16.99 -7.64 27.02
C LEU A 15 17.43 -9.09 27.27
N ALA A 16 16.82 -10.05 26.58
CA ALA A 16 17.45 -11.34 26.32
C ALA A 16 18.01 -11.30 24.89
N ILE A 17 19.31 -11.02 24.78
CA ILE A 17 20.09 -11.22 23.57
C ILE A 17 20.22 -12.73 23.37
N ALA A 18 19.47 -13.29 22.43
CA ALA A 18 19.82 -14.57 21.83
C ALA A 18 20.65 -14.28 20.56
N LEU A 19 21.96 -14.26 20.73
CA LEU A 19 22.93 -14.45 19.65
C LEU A 19 22.78 -15.89 19.15
N VAL A 20 21.90 -16.09 18.17
CA VAL A 20 21.98 -17.26 17.28
C VAL A 20 22.72 -16.79 16.05
N ALA A 21 24.01 -17.12 15.97
CA ALA A 21 24.76 -17.11 14.73
C ALA A 21 24.14 -18.18 13.81
N GLY A 22 23.13 -17.78 13.05
CA GLY A 22 22.49 -18.58 12.02
C GLY A 22 22.39 -17.72 10.78
N SER A 23 23.00 -18.19 9.69
CA SER A 23 22.97 -17.62 8.35
C SER A 23 21.72 -16.78 8.07
N THR A 24 21.92 -15.50 7.76
CA THR A 24 20.90 -14.69 7.09
C THR A 24 20.41 -15.48 5.87
N PRO A 25 19.11 -15.82 5.77
CA PRO A 25 18.62 -16.27 4.49
C PRO A 25 18.80 -15.07 3.56
N ALA A 26 19.65 -15.23 2.55
CA ALA A 26 19.69 -14.29 1.44
C ALA A 26 18.25 -14.21 0.90
N PHE A 27 17.58 -13.10 1.18
CA PHE A 27 16.29 -12.80 0.55
C PHE A 27 16.56 -12.79 -0.96
N ALA A 28 15.95 -13.74 -1.68
CA ALA A 28 15.95 -13.72 -3.12
C ALA A 28 15.36 -12.37 -3.55
N ASP A 29 16.16 -11.59 -4.29
CA ASP A 29 15.91 -10.20 -4.66
C ASP A 29 14.52 -10.02 -5.32
N PRO A 30 13.54 -9.40 -4.64
CA PRO A 30 12.26 -9.11 -5.25
C PRO A 30 12.30 -7.66 -5.74
N THR A 31 13.10 -7.34 -6.76
CA THR A 31 12.96 -6.01 -7.37
C THR A 31 11.70 -6.02 -8.22
N TYR A 32 10.61 -5.46 -7.69
CA TYR A 32 9.44 -5.07 -8.48
C TYR A 32 9.80 -3.93 -9.43
N THR A 33 10.74 -4.15 -10.34
CA THR A 33 11.12 -3.15 -11.33
C THR A 33 10.05 -3.13 -12.42
N GLU A 34 9.02 -2.30 -12.22
CA GLU A 34 7.95 -2.07 -13.18
C GLU A 34 8.24 -0.81 -14.00
N TYR A 35 8.06 -0.94 -15.32
CA TYR A 35 8.11 0.17 -16.26
C TYR A 35 6.78 0.28 -16.99
N GLY A 36 6.24 1.48 -17.09
CA GLY A 36 4.99 1.75 -17.80
C GLY A 36 5.03 3.08 -18.53
N ILE A 37 4.40 3.15 -19.71
CA ILE A 37 4.26 4.40 -20.46
C ILE A 37 2.81 4.84 -20.33
N TYR A 38 2.62 6.10 -19.93
CA TYR A 38 1.32 6.70 -19.68
C TYR A 38 1.17 7.98 -20.49
N VAL A 39 -0.08 8.35 -20.75
CA VAL A 39 -0.45 9.61 -21.38
C VAL A 39 -1.46 10.34 -20.51
N GLN A 40 -1.27 11.66 -20.35
CA GLN A 40 -2.26 12.50 -19.70
C GLN A 40 -3.50 12.65 -20.60
N LYS A 41 -4.68 12.35 -20.07
CA LYS A 41 -5.96 12.49 -20.76
C LYS A 41 -6.92 13.38 -19.96
N PRO A 42 -7.83 14.13 -20.61
CA PRO A 42 -8.83 14.92 -19.90
C PRO A 42 -9.70 14.04 -19.00
N ALA A 43 -10.00 14.52 -17.79
CA ALA A 43 -10.81 13.79 -16.82
C ALA A 43 -12.23 13.48 -17.34
N SER A 44 -12.76 14.29 -18.26
CA SER A 44 -14.04 14.03 -18.94
C SER A 44 -14.08 12.69 -19.69
N VAL A 45 -12.92 12.14 -20.07
CA VAL A 45 -12.78 10.84 -20.77
C VAL A 45 -12.64 9.67 -19.79
N ALA A 46 -12.32 9.92 -18.51
CA ALA A 46 -12.26 8.86 -17.52
C ALA A 46 -13.63 8.22 -17.27
N GLY A 47 -14.71 9.01 -17.37
CA GLY A 47 -16.03 8.58 -16.89
C GLY A 47 -15.97 8.21 -15.42
N ASP A 48 -16.58 7.08 -15.06
CA ASP A 48 -16.56 6.56 -13.69
C ASP A 48 -15.54 5.40 -13.49
N ARG A 49 -14.59 5.20 -14.42
CA ARG A 49 -13.64 4.06 -14.37
C ARG A 49 -12.79 3.97 -13.11
N PHE A 50 -12.60 5.10 -12.42
CA PHE A 50 -11.83 5.20 -11.18
C PHE A 50 -12.68 5.74 -10.03
N TYR A 51 -14.01 5.69 -10.14
CA TYR A 51 -14.92 6.29 -9.18
C TYR A 51 -15.92 5.25 -8.70
N HIS A 52 -15.98 5.05 -7.38
CA HIS A 52 -16.84 4.04 -6.75
C HIS A 52 -18.16 4.63 -6.24
N GLY A 53 -18.31 5.96 -6.26
CA GLY A 53 -19.48 6.62 -5.67
C GLY A 53 -19.40 6.76 -4.15
N ALA A 54 -18.22 6.55 -3.55
CA ALA A 54 -18.07 6.65 -2.10
C ALA A 54 -18.16 8.11 -1.61
N LYS A 55 -18.50 8.27 -0.32
CA LYS A 55 -18.61 9.58 0.32
C LYS A 55 -17.32 10.38 0.12
N PHE A 56 -17.48 11.60 -0.40
CA PHE A 56 -16.39 12.55 -0.67
C PHE A 56 -15.27 12.03 -1.59
N GLU A 57 -15.49 10.93 -2.33
CA GLU A 57 -14.51 10.40 -3.27
C GLU A 57 -14.33 11.34 -4.47
N PRO A 58 -13.10 11.75 -4.82
CA PRO A 58 -12.86 12.51 -6.02
C PRO A 58 -12.94 11.57 -7.24
N LYS A 59 -13.69 11.98 -8.28
CA LYS A 59 -13.79 11.20 -9.53
C LYS A 59 -12.41 10.92 -10.14
N THR A 60 -11.54 11.92 -10.11
CA THR A 60 -10.15 11.89 -10.59
C THR A 60 -9.26 12.66 -9.63
N GLY A 61 -8.00 12.27 -9.53
CA GLY A 61 -7.04 12.89 -8.60
C GLY A 61 -7.03 12.23 -7.22
N SER A 62 -6.16 12.77 -6.36
CA SER A 62 -5.98 12.31 -4.98
C SER A 62 -5.87 13.50 -4.04
N TYR A 63 -6.59 13.49 -2.92
CA TYR A 63 -6.44 14.52 -1.89
C TYR A 63 -5.05 14.50 -1.27
N LEU A 64 -4.53 15.70 -1.01
CA LEU A 64 -3.38 15.91 -0.12
C LEU A 64 -3.88 15.93 1.32
N GLY A 65 -3.27 15.11 2.17
CA GLY A 65 -3.46 15.17 3.61
C GLY A 65 -2.14 15.21 4.36
N ILE A 66 -2.17 15.68 5.60
CA ILE A 66 -0.96 15.79 6.42
C ILE A 66 -1.26 15.67 7.91
N PHE A 67 -0.37 15.03 8.66
CA PHE A 67 -0.30 15.18 10.11
C PHE A 67 0.58 16.38 10.46
N ALA A 68 -0.01 17.58 10.55
CA ALA A 68 0.77 18.82 10.68
C ALA A 68 1.11 19.22 12.13
N GLN A 69 0.41 18.66 13.12
CA GLN A 69 0.67 18.97 14.54
C GLN A 69 2.10 18.63 14.97
N GLY A 70 2.70 17.66 14.31
CA GLY A 70 4.03 17.16 14.62
C GLY A 70 5.20 18.05 14.21
N ASP A 71 4.94 19.19 13.57
CA ASP A 71 5.94 20.09 13.02
C ASP A 71 5.71 21.52 13.54
N ASN A 72 6.64 22.01 14.36
CA ASN A 72 6.53 23.33 14.98
C ASN A 72 6.53 24.49 13.98
N THR A 73 7.02 24.28 12.76
CA THR A 73 6.98 25.28 11.68
C THR A 73 5.56 25.44 11.12
N LEU A 74 4.80 24.34 11.10
CA LEU A 74 3.40 24.34 10.67
C LEU A 74 2.46 24.64 11.84
N ASN A 75 2.71 24.03 12.98
CA ASN A 75 1.89 24.05 14.16
C ASN A 75 2.64 24.70 15.32
N ASN A 76 2.57 26.02 15.41
CA ASN A 76 3.13 26.72 16.55
C ASN A 76 2.19 26.59 17.76
N ASP A 77 2.32 25.50 18.52
CA ASP A 77 1.53 25.22 19.73
C ASP A 77 1.66 26.30 20.83
N ASN A 78 2.66 27.18 20.73
CA ASN A 78 2.83 28.31 21.64
C ASN A 78 2.14 29.59 21.14
N ALA A 79 1.58 29.58 19.93
CA ALA A 79 0.80 30.69 19.41
C ALA A 79 -0.54 30.77 20.16
N SER A 80 -0.96 31.98 20.56
CA SER A 80 -2.27 32.13 21.18
C SER A 80 -3.36 31.67 20.20
N ALA A 81 -4.47 31.15 20.72
CA ALA A 81 -5.63 30.80 19.88
C ALA A 81 -6.12 32.01 19.04
N GLU A 82 -5.82 33.23 19.50
CA GLU A 82 -6.11 34.51 18.85
C GLU A 82 -5.12 34.89 17.74
N SER A 83 -3.94 34.25 17.68
CA SER A 83 -2.91 34.55 16.68
C SER A 83 -3.31 34.10 15.26
N GLY A 84 -4.22 33.13 15.15
CA GLY A 84 -4.64 32.54 13.88
C GLY A 84 -3.59 31.64 13.22
N GLU A 85 -2.42 31.41 13.83
CA GLU A 85 -1.36 30.58 13.26
C GLU A 85 -1.57 29.08 13.56
N TRP A 86 -2.58 28.52 12.92
CA TRP A 86 -2.91 27.10 12.98
C TRP A 86 -2.37 26.45 11.71
N PHE A 87 -2.04 25.15 11.75
CA PHE A 87 -1.56 24.47 10.54
C PHE A 87 -2.52 24.61 9.35
N LEU A 88 -3.82 24.79 9.60
CA LEU A 88 -4.84 25.11 8.58
C LEU A 88 -4.54 26.37 7.75
N HIS A 89 -3.76 27.33 8.29
CA HIS A 89 -3.39 28.60 7.65
C HIS A 89 -1.92 28.67 7.23
N THR A 90 -1.06 27.83 7.83
CA THR A 90 0.39 27.89 7.59
C THR A 90 0.85 26.87 6.55
N THR A 91 0.12 25.77 6.34
CA THR A 91 0.51 24.70 5.42
C THR A 91 0.78 25.19 4.01
N GLU A 92 -0.11 25.99 3.40
CA GLU A 92 0.12 26.53 2.06
C GLU A 92 1.36 27.43 2.01
N ARG A 93 1.48 28.34 2.99
CA ARG A 93 2.60 29.28 3.10
C ARG A 93 3.95 28.55 3.21
N VAL A 94 4.01 27.49 4.00
CA VAL A 94 5.27 26.78 4.30
C VAL A 94 5.56 25.70 3.27
N LEU A 95 4.58 24.88 2.90
CA LEU A 95 4.72 23.73 2.00
C LEU A 95 4.42 24.06 0.53
N GLY A 96 4.11 25.33 0.22
CA GLY A 96 3.84 25.80 -1.14
C GLY A 96 2.51 25.34 -1.73
N ARG A 97 1.76 24.52 -1.00
CA ARG A 97 0.43 24.06 -1.38
C ARG A 97 -0.38 23.71 -0.15
N ASP A 98 -1.66 23.98 -0.25
CA ASP A 98 -2.63 23.67 0.78
C ASP A 98 -3.05 22.19 0.74
N HIS A 99 -3.56 21.67 1.87
CA HIS A 99 -3.98 20.27 2.02
C HIS A 99 -5.48 20.18 2.21
N ALA A 100 -6.08 19.13 1.64
CA ALA A 100 -7.51 18.87 1.74
C ALA A 100 -7.89 18.32 3.11
N THR A 101 -7.02 17.52 3.74
CA THR A 101 -7.29 16.89 5.03
C THR A 101 -6.13 17.02 6.01
N TYR A 102 -6.47 17.06 7.30
CA TYR A 102 -5.50 17.12 8.38
C TYR A 102 -5.77 16.01 9.37
N LEU A 103 -4.73 15.25 9.72
CA LEU A 103 -4.82 14.16 10.67
C LEU A 103 -4.74 14.69 12.11
N LEU A 104 -5.64 14.21 12.96
CA LEU A 104 -5.73 14.47 14.39
C LEU A 104 -6.06 13.15 15.11
N TYR A 105 -5.61 12.98 16.36
CA TYR A 105 -5.84 11.75 17.16
C TYR A 105 -6.68 12.04 18.38
N ILE A 106 -7.58 11.12 18.71
CA ILE A 106 -8.37 11.17 19.94
C ILE A 106 -8.33 9.83 20.68
N ASN A 107 -8.25 9.91 22.01
CA ASN A 107 -8.28 8.80 22.95
C ASN A 107 -9.67 8.71 23.60
N TYR A 108 -10.60 8.05 22.92
CA TYR A 108 -12.04 8.08 23.20
C TYR A 108 -12.41 7.70 24.63
N ASP A 109 -11.76 6.67 25.16
CA ASP A 109 -12.05 6.11 26.48
C ASP A 109 -11.11 6.64 27.57
N GLN A 110 -10.29 7.65 27.24
CA GLN A 110 -9.37 8.32 28.17
C GLN A 110 -9.77 9.78 28.46
N GLY A 111 -11.04 10.10 28.23
CA GLY A 111 -11.63 11.40 28.57
C GLY A 111 -11.76 12.38 27.40
N GLU A 112 -11.40 11.97 26.18
CA GLU A 112 -11.60 12.79 24.98
C GLU A 112 -12.89 12.39 24.26
N SER A 113 -13.74 13.36 23.98
CA SER A 113 -14.93 13.18 23.15
C SER A 113 -14.61 13.38 21.66
N LEU A 114 -15.48 12.89 20.77
CA LEU A 114 -15.29 13.06 19.32
C LEU A 114 -15.20 14.54 18.89
N ASP A 115 -15.73 15.46 19.71
CA ASP A 115 -15.66 16.91 19.50
C ASP A 115 -14.48 17.59 20.20
N HIS A 116 -13.49 16.84 20.70
CA HIS A 116 -12.28 17.39 21.33
C HIS A 116 -11.64 18.51 20.49
N TYR A 117 -11.65 18.37 19.17
CA TYR A 117 -11.13 19.37 18.22
C TYR A 117 -12.20 20.28 17.60
N ALA A 118 -13.25 20.63 18.36
CA ALA A 118 -14.36 21.48 17.90
C ALA A 118 -13.89 22.81 17.25
N SER A 119 -12.86 23.44 17.79
CA SER A 119 -12.27 24.67 17.24
C SER A 119 -11.68 24.44 15.84
N TYR A 120 -10.89 23.38 15.66
CA TYR A 120 -10.32 23.00 14.35
C TYR A 120 -11.43 22.69 13.34
N MET A 121 -12.47 21.95 13.75
CA MET A 121 -13.59 21.59 12.86
C MET A 121 -14.41 22.82 12.44
N LYS A 122 -14.67 23.75 13.36
CA LYS A 122 -15.33 25.02 13.06
C LYS A 122 -14.48 25.88 12.12
N GLU A 123 -13.17 25.90 12.33
CA GLU A 123 -12.25 26.67 11.50
C GLU A 123 -12.12 26.07 10.09
N ALA A 124 -11.98 24.75 9.98
CA ALA A 124 -12.03 24.02 8.72
C ALA A 124 -13.32 24.31 7.93
N LYS A 125 -14.46 24.41 8.62
CA LYS A 125 -15.73 24.84 8.01
C LYS A 125 -15.67 26.28 7.52
N ARG A 126 -15.11 27.19 8.33
CA ARG A 126 -15.03 28.63 8.05
C ARG A 126 -14.19 28.90 6.80
N ILE A 127 -13.03 28.25 6.67
CA ILE A 127 -12.17 28.38 5.49
C ILE A 127 -12.70 27.60 4.28
N GLY A 128 -13.53 26.57 4.53
CA GLY A 128 -14.29 25.86 3.51
C GLY A 128 -13.50 24.76 2.79
N ALA A 129 -14.23 23.76 2.29
CA ALA A 129 -13.70 22.62 1.52
C ALA A 129 -12.55 21.82 2.16
N LYS A 130 -12.37 21.93 3.48
CA LYS A 130 -11.42 21.13 4.27
C LYS A 130 -12.11 19.96 4.94
N GLY A 131 -11.40 18.84 5.01
CA GLY A 131 -11.78 17.69 5.83
C GLY A 131 -10.83 17.49 7.00
N ILE A 132 -11.25 16.66 7.95
CA ILE A 132 -10.41 16.19 9.05
C ILE A 132 -10.31 14.68 8.96
N GLN A 133 -9.10 14.12 9.00
CA GLN A 133 -8.93 12.71 9.32
C GLN A 133 -8.79 12.58 10.83
N LEU A 134 -9.67 11.81 11.45
CA LEU A 134 -9.71 11.64 12.90
C LEU A 134 -9.32 10.19 13.23
N GLY A 135 -8.12 10.01 13.78
CA GLY A 135 -7.67 8.77 14.39
C GLY A 135 -8.41 8.55 15.70
N LEU A 136 -9.35 7.61 15.70
CA LEU A 136 -10.13 7.23 16.87
C LEU A 136 -9.44 6.04 17.55
N GLU A 137 -8.75 6.31 18.65
CA GLU A 137 -8.05 5.34 19.46
C GLU A 137 -8.88 5.00 20.70
N VAL A 138 -9.09 3.70 20.91
CA VAL A 138 -9.91 3.17 21.99
C VAL A 138 -9.17 2.00 22.62
N ALA A 139 -8.80 2.14 23.90
CA ALA A 139 -8.03 1.12 24.61
C ALA A 139 -8.95 -0.01 25.13
N ASN A 140 -10.15 0.34 25.61
CA ASN A 140 -11.13 -0.58 26.16
C ASN A 140 -12.33 -0.76 25.23
N ALA A 141 -12.48 -1.96 24.65
CA ALA A 141 -13.59 -2.29 23.75
C ALA A 141 -14.99 -2.07 24.38
N ASN A 142 -15.11 -2.18 25.71
CA ASN A 142 -16.38 -1.98 26.41
C ASN A 142 -16.86 -0.52 26.42
N ALA A 143 -15.98 0.43 26.10
CA ALA A 143 -16.37 1.83 25.92
C ALA A 143 -17.19 2.04 24.64
N ILE A 144 -17.18 1.07 23.71
CA ILE A 144 -17.89 1.15 22.43
C ILE A 144 -19.21 0.39 22.57
N GLN A 145 -20.28 1.16 22.71
CA GLN A 145 -21.64 0.66 22.78
C GLN A 145 -22.54 1.49 21.86
N ASN A 146 -23.56 0.86 21.30
CA ASN A 146 -24.61 1.58 20.57
C ASN A 146 -25.57 2.24 21.58
N ASP A 147 -25.08 3.27 22.25
CA ASP A 147 -25.78 3.98 23.30
C ASP A 147 -26.02 5.47 22.94
N ASP A 148 -26.73 6.17 23.81
CA ASP A 148 -26.98 7.59 23.63
C ASP A 148 -25.70 8.42 23.63
N ASN A 149 -24.61 7.94 24.25
CA ASN A 149 -23.35 8.66 24.30
C ASN A 149 -22.67 8.68 22.92
N LEU A 150 -22.50 7.53 22.29
CA LEU A 150 -21.93 7.42 20.95
C LEU A 150 -22.79 8.18 19.93
N ARG A 151 -24.12 8.06 20.02
CA ARG A 151 -25.06 8.79 19.13
C ARG A 151 -24.99 10.30 19.30
N ARG A 152 -24.92 10.82 20.53
CA ARG A 152 -24.74 12.26 20.78
C ARG A 152 -23.44 12.77 20.17
N GLN A 153 -22.35 12.02 20.33
CA GLN A 153 -21.05 12.40 19.78
C GLN A 153 -21.04 12.34 18.24
N ALA A 154 -21.71 11.36 17.62
CA ALA A 154 -21.91 11.32 16.17
C ALA A 154 -22.70 12.54 15.66
N LYS A 155 -23.80 12.92 16.34
CA LYS A 155 -24.56 14.14 16.02
C LYS A 155 -23.71 15.41 16.14
N ALA A 156 -22.79 15.46 17.10
CA ALA A 156 -21.84 16.56 17.20
C ALA A 156 -20.93 16.63 15.96
N LEU A 157 -20.37 15.50 15.51
CA LEU A 157 -19.58 15.43 14.27
C LEU A 157 -20.38 15.89 13.05
N GLN A 158 -21.65 15.49 12.95
CA GLN A 158 -22.57 15.92 11.89
C GLN A 158 -22.80 17.44 11.89
N SER A 159 -22.91 18.05 13.07
CA SER A 159 -23.20 19.49 13.20
C SER A 159 -22.12 20.40 12.60
N TYR A 160 -20.87 19.93 12.53
CA TYR A 160 -19.80 20.67 11.88
C TYR A 160 -20.03 20.80 10.38
N GLY A 161 -20.65 19.81 9.72
CA GLY A 161 -20.96 19.88 8.30
C GLY A 161 -19.73 19.94 7.39
N ILE A 162 -18.60 19.40 7.87
CA ILE A 162 -17.38 19.18 7.09
C ILE A 162 -17.18 17.68 6.83
N PRO A 163 -16.43 17.29 5.80
CA PRO A 163 -15.99 15.90 5.62
C PRO A 163 -15.11 15.44 6.79
N ILE A 164 -15.44 14.30 7.40
CA ILE A 164 -14.63 13.69 8.46
C ILE A 164 -14.29 12.26 8.06
N PHE A 165 -13.00 11.95 7.99
CA PHE A 165 -12.48 10.61 7.71
C PHE A 165 -12.14 9.93 9.04
N LEU A 166 -13.08 9.16 9.57
CA LEU A 166 -12.94 8.51 10.87
C LEU A 166 -12.18 7.19 10.73
N ARG A 167 -11.01 7.15 11.35
CA ARG A 167 -10.04 6.07 11.28
C ARG A 167 -10.01 5.36 12.64
N PHE A 168 -10.75 4.26 12.77
CA PHE A 168 -10.92 3.56 14.04
C PHE A 168 -9.87 2.48 14.28
N ASN A 169 -9.13 2.57 15.40
CA ASN A 169 -8.15 1.60 15.89
C ASN A 169 -7.32 1.00 14.74
N SER A 170 -6.63 1.87 13.99
CA SER A 170 -5.78 1.49 12.85
C SER A 170 -4.70 0.50 13.21
N GLU A 171 -4.08 -0.10 12.20
CA GLU A 171 -2.91 -0.97 12.37
C GLU A 171 -3.20 -2.18 13.29
N PHE A 172 -4.47 -2.59 13.33
CA PHE A 172 -4.95 -3.74 14.08
C PHE A 172 -4.28 -5.05 13.67
N ASN A 173 -3.68 -5.11 12.47
CA ASN A 173 -3.06 -6.30 11.91
C ASN A 173 -1.58 -6.48 12.32
N LEU A 174 -1.00 -5.53 13.07
CA LEU A 174 0.31 -5.68 13.68
C LEU A 174 0.34 -6.86 14.67
N THR A 175 1.51 -7.49 14.81
CA THR A 175 1.68 -8.69 15.65
C THR A 175 2.48 -8.44 16.92
N ASP A 176 3.06 -7.25 17.07
CA ASP A 176 3.87 -6.86 18.23
C ASP A 176 3.02 -6.27 19.38
N GLY A 177 1.73 -6.03 19.14
CA GLY A 177 0.81 -5.47 20.12
C GLY A 177 1.09 -4.00 20.46
N SER A 178 1.81 -3.28 19.59
CA SER A 178 2.26 -1.90 19.80
C SER A 178 1.15 -0.93 20.23
N ASN A 179 -0.07 -1.14 19.74
CA ASN A 179 -1.21 -0.25 20.00
C ASN A 179 -2.18 -0.78 21.07
N GLY A 180 -1.93 -1.98 21.61
CA GLY A 180 -2.76 -2.61 22.65
C GLY A 180 -4.10 -3.20 22.16
N TRP A 181 -4.79 -2.58 21.20
CA TRP A 181 -6.07 -3.09 20.68
C TRP A 181 -5.94 -4.35 19.81
N GLN A 182 -4.73 -4.73 19.40
CA GLN A 182 -4.50 -6.04 18.76
C GLN A 182 -4.92 -7.20 19.67
N SER A 183 -4.87 -7.01 20.99
CA SER A 183 -5.33 -8.00 21.98
C SER A 183 -6.81 -8.35 21.90
N TRP A 184 -7.63 -7.52 21.24
CA TRP A 184 -9.05 -7.77 21.05
C TRP A 184 -9.30 -8.91 20.07
N GLY A 185 -8.35 -9.14 19.16
CA GLY A 185 -8.50 -10.07 18.05
C GLY A 185 -9.53 -9.61 16.99
N PRO A 186 -9.59 -10.31 15.84
CA PRO A 186 -10.36 -9.85 14.69
C PRO A 186 -11.88 -9.81 14.92
N GLU A 187 -12.45 -10.76 15.66
CA GLU A 187 -13.92 -10.83 15.83
C GLU A 187 -14.45 -9.67 16.68
N LEU A 188 -13.81 -9.39 17.82
CA LEU A 188 -14.21 -8.26 18.67
C LEU A 188 -13.94 -6.93 17.98
N TYR A 189 -12.81 -6.79 17.26
CA TYR A 189 -12.56 -5.60 16.44
C TYR A 189 -13.66 -5.37 15.41
N LYS A 190 -14.05 -6.40 14.66
CA LYS A 190 -15.13 -6.30 13.66
C LYS A 190 -16.46 -5.93 14.32
N GLU A 191 -16.80 -6.52 15.47
CA GLU A 191 -18.00 -6.13 16.23
C GLU A 191 -18.00 -4.63 16.55
N LYS A 192 -16.90 -4.11 17.11
CA LYS A 192 -16.82 -2.70 17.51
C LYS A 192 -16.77 -1.74 16.34
N PHE A 193 -16.07 -2.11 15.26
CA PHE A 193 -16.09 -1.35 14.02
C PHE A 193 -17.52 -1.20 13.48
N ARG A 194 -18.29 -2.30 13.45
CA ARG A 194 -19.67 -2.31 12.96
C ARG A 194 -20.58 -1.40 13.78
N ILE A 195 -20.46 -1.43 15.11
CA ILE A 195 -21.23 -0.55 16.01
C ILE A 195 -20.98 0.93 15.67
N ILE A 196 -19.71 1.32 15.55
CA ILE A 196 -19.36 2.71 15.22
C ILE A 196 -19.86 3.07 13.82
N ALA A 197 -19.64 2.20 12.84
CA ALA A 197 -20.05 2.43 11.47
C ALA A 197 -21.58 2.62 11.36
N ASP A 198 -22.36 1.76 12.00
CA ASP A 198 -23.82 1.87 12.01
C ASP A 198 -24.28 3.21 12.60
N VAL A 199 -23.69 3.64 13.73
CA VAL A 199 -24.05 4.93 14.34
C VAL A 199 -23.63 6.10 13.45
N MET A 200 -22.43 6.08 12.89
CA MET A 200 -21.96 7.17 12.00
C MET A 200 -22.80 7.24 10.72
N HIS A 201 -23.14 6.10 10.11
CA HIS A 201 -23.98 6.07 8.92
C HIS A 201 -25.40 6.59 9.16
N GLN A 202 -25.95 6.38 10.37
CA GLN A 202 -27.28 6.87 10.74
C GLN A 202 -27.28 8.34 11.15
N GLU A 203 -26.35 8.75 12.03
CA GLU A 203 -26.40 10.03 12.74
C GLU A 203 -25.46 11.08 12.15
N ALA A 204 -24.44 10.65 11.40
CA ALA A 204 -23.37 11.50 10.87
C ALA A 204 -22.98 11.15 9.42
N PRO A 205 -23.89 11.32 8.43
CA PRO A 205 -23.60 11.04 7.03
C PRO A 205 -22.40 11.82 6.44
N ASN A 206 -21.93 12.88 7.09
CA ASN A 206 -20.67 13.57 6.75
C ASN A 206 -19.40 12.82 7.21
N VAL A 207 -19.53 11.73 7.94
CA VAL A 207 -18.43 10.87 8.39
C VAL A 207 -18.23 9.71 7.42
N VAL A 208 -16.98 9.54 7.02
CA VAL A 208 -16.45 8.44 6.22
C VAL A 208 -15.83 7.42 7.17
N MET A 209 -16.35 6.20 7.19
CA MET A 209 -15.78 5.11 7.97
C MET A 209 -14.59 4.48 7.23
N CYS A 210 -13.41 4.61 7.82
CA CYS A 210 -12.16 4.20 7.20
C CYS A 210 -11.59 2.95 7.90
N TRP A 211 -11.41 1.87 7.15
CA TRP A 211 -10.79 0.63 7.65
C TRP A 211 -9.32 0.58 7.23
N CYS A 212 -8.41 0.62 8.20
CA CYS A 212 -7.05 1.11 8.01
C CYS A 212 -6.00 0.15 8.61
N PRO A 213 -5.66 -0.95 7.92
CA PRO A 213 -4.54 -1.80 8.32
C PRO A 213 -3.19 -1.07 8.19
N ASN A 214 -2.16 -1.63 8.81
CA ASN A 214 -0.75 -1.36 8.50
C ASN A 214 -0.33 -2.15 7.25
N ASP A 215 0.64 -1.64 6.50
CA ASP A 215 1.22 -2.30 5.33
C ASP A 215 2.04 -3.57 5.68
N TRP A 216 2.24 -3.88 6.97
CA TRP A 216 2.83 -5.11 7.46
C TRP A 216 2.18 -5.59 8.77
N PRO A 217 2.10 -6.92 9.01
CA PRO A 217 2.25 -8.01 8.05
C PRO A 217 1.10 -8.01 7.04
N ILE A 218 1.45 -8.12 5.76
CA ILE A 218 0.49 -8.04 4.67
C ILE A 218 -0.26 -9.37 4.50
N GLY A 219 -1.55 -9.28 4.17
CA GLY A 219 -2.48 -10.41 4.07
C GLY A 219 -3.17 -10.78 5.39
N SER A 220 -2.59 -10.46 6.56
CA SER A 220 -3.22 -10.76 7.85
C SER A 220 -4.45 -9.88 8.11
N GLU A 221 -4.50 -8.69 7.51
CA GLU A 221 -5.61 -7.76 7.62
C GLU A 221 -6.95 -8.36 7.14
N VAL A 222 -6.93 -9.34 6.24
CA VAL A 222 -8.15 -9.96 5.70
C VAL A 222 -9.09 -10.48 6.81
N ALA A 223 -8.53 -11.03 7.90
CA ALA A 223 -9.30 -11.54 9.03
C ALA A 223 -10.11 -10.45 9.76
N TRP A 224 -9.65 -9.20 9.67
CA TRP A 224 -10.16 -8.04 10.41
C TRP A 224 -11.18 -7.22 9.60
N TYR A 225 -11.46 -7.60 8.36
CA TYR A 225 -12.36 -6.85 7.49
C TYR A 225 -13.83 -6.95 7.96
N PRO A 226 -14.49 -5.84 8.34
CA PRO A 226 -15.82 -5.88 8.96
C PRO A 226 -16.95 -6.10 7.95
N GLY A 227 -16.69 -5.93 6.65
CA GLY A 227 -17.64 -6.12 5.54
C GLY A 227 -17.93 -4.82 4.77
N ASP A 228 -18.21 -4.95 3.48
CA ASP A 228 -18.34 -3.83 2.53
C ASP A 228 -19.38 -2.77 2.94
N GLN A 229 -20.45 -3.16 3.66
CA GLN A 229 -21.50 -2.25 4.11
C GLN A 229 -21.06 -1.29 5.22
N TYR A 230 -20.00 -1.64 5.97
CA TYR A 230 -19.51 -0.83 7.08
C TYR A 230 -18.32 0.06 6.70
N VAL A 231 -17.59 -0.31 5.63
CA VAL A 231 -16.38 0.38 5.20
C VAL A 231 -16.70 1.32 4.04
N ASP A 232 -16.52 2.62 4.24
CA ASP A 232 -16.65 3.61 3.17
C ASP A 232 -15.35 3.66 2.34
N TRP A 233 -14.19 3.71 3.01
CA TRP A 233 -12.85 3.80 2.39
C TRP A 233 -11.88 2.79 3.04
N VAL A 234 -10.93 2.28 2.24
CA VAL A 234 -9.85 1.41 2.73
C VAL A 234 -8.57 2.21 2.84
N GLY A 235 -8.03 2.28 4.05
CA GLY A 235 -6.78 2.96 4.36
C GLY A 235 -5.58 2.02 4.37
N VAL A 236 -4.38 2.57 4.49
CA VAL A 236 -3.16 1.84 4.82
C VAL A 236 -2.13 2.76 5.47
N SER A 237 -1.63 2.36 6.63
CA SER A 237 -0.46 3.00 7.25
C SER A 237 0.80 2.45 6.60
N SER A 238 1.67 3.33 6.09
CA SER A 238 2.78 2.89 5.24
C SER A 238 4.09 3.64 5.39
N TYR A 239 5.12 2.89 5.79
CA TYR A 239 6.45 3.40 6.10
C TYR A 239 7.55 2.54 5.47
N PRO A 240 8.19 3.00 4.38
CA PRO A 240 9.38 2.32 3.88
C PRO A 240 10.54 2.49 4.87
N VAL A 241 11.05 1.37 5.38
CA VAL A 241 12.26 1.36 6.22
C VAL A 241 13.46 1.15 5.33
N PHE A 242 14.57 1.86 5.57
CA PHE A 242 15.79 1.79 4.76
C PHE A 242 16.96 1.15 5.52
N ASN A 243 17.85 0.51 4.75
CA ASN A 243 19.16 0.02 5.16
C ASN A 243 20.19 1.15 5.12
N ALA A 244 21.36 0.95 5.74
CA ALA A 244 22.46 1.92 5.73
C ALA A 244 23.00 2.28 4.34
N ASN A 245 22.80 1.41 3.35
CA ASN A 245 23.17 1.66 1.96
C ASN A 245 22.06 2.37 1.16
N GLY A 246 20.97 2.79 1.81
CA GLY A 246 19.85 3.49 1.18
C GLY A 246 18.82 2.60 0.49
N THR A 247 18.99 1.27 0.47
CA THR A 247 17.96 0.37 -0.09
C THR A 247 16.85 0.09 0.93
N PRO A 248 15.59 -0.15 0.51
CA PRO A 248 14.55 -0.53 1.46
C PRO A 248 14.82 -1.88 2.14
N GLN A 249 14.59 -1.99 3.45
CA GLN A 249 14.84 -3.20 4.25
C GLN A 249 14.01 -4.41 3.79
N GLN A 250 12.81 -4.16 3.28
CA GLN A 250 11.89 -5.21 2.81
C GLN A 250 11.90 -5.34 1.28
N GLY A 251 12.92 -4.79 0.59
CA GLY A 251 13.05 -4.83 -0.86
C GLY A 251 11.99 -4.05 -1.64
N ASN A 252 11.12 -3.30 -0.94
CA ASN A 252 9.96 -2.64 -1.48
C ASN A 252 10.09 -1.12 -1.36
N THR A 253 9.82 -0.41 -2.45
CA THR A 253 9.71 1.05 -2.45
C THR A 253 8.48 1.51 -1.66
N TRP A 254 8.36 2.80 -1.34
CA TRP A 254 7.11 3.32 -0.74
C TRP A 254 5.88 3.01 -1.60
N MET A 255 6.05 3.04 -2.93
CA MET A 255 5.03 2.70 -3.92
C MET A 255 4.59 1.24 -3.88
N ASP A 256 5.43 0.34 -3.40
CA ASP A 256 5.16 -1.10 -3.34
C ASP A 256 4.52 -1.50 -2.03
N ARG A 257 4.82 -0.78 -0.94
CA ARG A 257 4.36 -1.08 0.41
C ARG A 257 2.85 -1.31 0.51
N PHE A 258 2.06 -0.48 -0.16
CA PHE A 258 0.60 -0.57 -0.10
C PHE A 258 -0.03 -1.33 -1.29
N ARG A 259 0.78 -1.88 -2.20
CA ARG A 259 0.29 -2.46 -3.45
C ARG A 259 -0.72 -3.58 -3.22
N GLU A 260 -0.47 -4.51 -2.31
CA GLU A 260 -1.39 -5.65 -2.16
C GLU A 260 -2.74 -5.21 -1.58
N ILE A 261 -2.76 -4.20 -0.71
CA ILE A 261 -4.00 -3.58 -0.23
C ILE A 261 -4.73 -2.90 -1.39
N TYR A 262 -4.00 -2.15 -2.23
CA TYR A 262 -4.57 -1.55 -3.43
C TYR A 262 -5.15 -2.61 -4.39
N ASP A 263 -4.40 -3.66 -4.70
CA ASP A 263 -4.82 -4.68 -5.66
C ASP A 263 -6.01 -5.52 -5.11
N ARG A 264 -6.07 -5.71 -3.78
CA ARG A 264 -7.16 -6.47 -3.13
C ARG A 264 -8.46 -5.68 -3.02
N TYR A 265 -8.39 -4.40 -2.66
CA TYR A 265 -9.57 -3.61 -2.28
C TYR A 265 -9.89 -2.48 -3.26
N GLY A 266 -8.90 -2.00 -4.03
CA GLY A 266 -9.00 -0.79 -4.85
C GLY A 266 -9.94 -0.90 -6.04
N ALA A 267 -10.43 -2.10 -6.38
CA ALA A 267 -11.49 -2.27 -7.37
C ALA A 267 -12.91 -2.11 -6.78
N LYS A 268 -13.05 -2.07 -5.46
CA LYS A 268 -14.33 -2.02 -4.75
C LYS A 268 -14.49 -0.75 -3.91
N LYS A 269 -13.39 -0.21 -3.42
CA LYS A 269 -13.36 0.90 -2.48
C LYS A 269 -12.24 1.87 -2.88
N PRO A 270 -12.43 3.18 -2.68
CA PRO A 270 -11.31 4.12 -2.76
C PRO A 270 -10.25 3.78 -1.70
N ILE A 271 -8.99 3.89 -2.11
CA ILE A 271 -7.82 3.64 -1.26
C ILE A 271 -7.24 4.96 -0.77
N PHE A 272 -6.75 5.01 0.45
CA PHE A 272 -5.90 6.12 0.89
C PHE A 272 -4.72 5.69 1.75
N ILE A 273 -3.61 6.44 1.68
CA ILE A 273 -2.53 6.32 2.68
C ILE A 273 -2.97 7.11 3.91
N THR A 274 -3.14 6.43 5.04
CA THR A 274 -3.71 6.98 6.29
C THR A 274 -2.69 7.79 7.07
N GLU A 275 -1.46 7.30 7.04
CA GLU A 275 -0.26 7.89 7.58
C GLU A 275 0.89 7.22 6.84
N GLY A 276 1.84 8.00 6.37
CA GLY A 276 3.01 7.47 5.70
C GLY A 276 3.98 8.56 5.34
N ALA A 277 5.27 8.24 5.37
CA ALA A 277 6.33 9.16 5.00
C ALA A 277 7.56 8.37 4.55
N ALA A 278 8.35 8.95 3.65
CA ALA A 278 9.68 8.44 3.37
C ALA A 278 10.62 8.84 4.50
N MET A 279 11.14 7.86 5.23
CA MET A 279 12.02 8.10 6.37
C MET A 279 13.45 8.41 5.89
N PRO A 280 14.10 9.50 6.36
CA PRO A 280 15.43 9.93 5.93
C PRO A 280 16.57 9.30 6.74
N ASN A 281 16.26 8.26 7.50
CA ASN A 281 17.17 7.56 8.41
C ASN A 281 16.89 6.06 8.42
N ILE A 282 17.75 5.35 9.15
CA ILE A 282 17.58 3.93 9.45
C ILE A 282 16.82 3.81 10.76
N GLU A 283 16.02 2.77 10.88
CA GLU A 283 15.44 2.38 12.16
C GLU A 283 16.53 2.18 13.24
N GLY A 284 16.37 2.89 14.35
CA GLY A 284 17.23 2.91 15.53
C GLY A 284 18.19 4.09 15.55
N THR A 285 18.17 4.96 14.53
CA THR A 285 19.14 6.05 14.39
C THR A 285 18.47 7.43 14.26
N THR A 286 19.21 8.47 14.64
CA THR A 286 18.85 9.88 14.38
C THR A 286 19.73 10.48 13.28
N ASP A 287 20.41 9.64 12.50
CA ASP A 287 21.29 10.07 11.43
C ASP A 287 20.48 10.35 10.16
N LEU A 288 20.56 11.59 9.67
CA LEU A 288 19.89 12.07 8.46
C LEU A 288 20.71 11.86 7.18
N SER A 289 21.66 10.93 7.19
CA SER A 289 22.49 10.60 6.03
C SER A 289 21.68 10.11 4.83
N LEU A 290 20.50 9.52 5.05
CA LEU A 290 19.59 9.04 3.99
C LEU A 290 18.56 10.09 3.54
N LYS A 291 18.67 11.36 3.93
CA LYS A 291 17.74 12.43 3.51
C LYS A 291 17.56 12.55 1.99
N ASN A 292 18.62 12.31 1.20
CA ASN A 292 18.53 12.36 -0.25
C ASN A 292 17.72 11.18 -0.83
N VAL A 293 17.82 10.01 -0.19
CA VAL A 293 16.99 8.85 -0.52
C VAL A 293 15.53 9.20 -0.24
N ALA A 294 15.21 9.71 0.96
CA ALA A 294 13.85 10.13 1.30
C ALA A 294 13.31 11.23 0.37
N ALA A 295 14.11 12.24 0.02
CA ALA A 295 13.75 13.28 -0.95
C ALA A 295 13.35 12.66 -2.30
N TYR A 296 14.17 11.74 -2.81
CA TYR A 296 13.89 11.00 -4.03
C TYR A 296 12.62 10.16 -3.91
N GLU A 297 12.43 9.43 -2.81
CA GLU A 297 11.25 8.60 -2.57
C GLU A 297 9.95 9.40 -2.53
N ILE A 298 9.95 10.58 -1.90
CA ILE A 298 8.81 11.50 -1.91
C ILE A 298 8.43 11.85 -3.35
N GLN A 299 9.40 12.33 -4.14
CA GLN A 299 9.13 12.73 -5.52
C GLN A 299 8.71 11.55 -6.40
N ARG A 300 9.35 10.39 -6.23
CA ARG A 300 8.99 9.15 -6.94
C ARG A 300 7.58 8.69 -6.59
N PHE A 301 7.21 8.70 -5.32
CA PHE A 301 5.89 8.26 -4.88
C PHE A 301 4.80 9.11 -5.49
N TYR A 302 4.86 10.44 -5.34
CA TYR A 302 3.81 11.31 -5.86
C TYR A 302 3.76 11.31 -7.40
N ALA A 303 4.90 11.25 -8.09
CA ALA A 303 4.89 11.13 -9.55
C ALA A 303 4.35 9.75 -10.01
N GLY A 304 4.77 8.66 -9.37
CA GLY A 304 4.39 7.30 -9.75
C GLY A 304 2.95 6.95 -9.40
N ALA A 305 2.46 7.37 -8.23
CA ALA A 305 1.13 7.01 -7.72
C ALA A 305 0.01 7.52 -8.61
N ALA A 306 0.12 8.77 -9.10
CA ALA A 306 -0.84 9.35 -10.02
C ALA A 306 -1.04 8.52 -11.32
N ARG A 307 0.00 7.77 -11.73
CA ARG A 307 -0.01 6.91 -12.91
C ARG A 307 -0.48 5.50 -12.59
N ARG A 308 0.13 4.89 -11.56
CA ARG A 308 -0.03 3.45 -11.28
C ARG A 308 -1.29 3.14 -10.45
N TYR A 309 -1.77 4.09 -9.66
CA TYR A 309 -2.80 3.86 -8.65
C TYR A 309 -3.92 4.92 -8.72
N PRO A 310 -4.72 4.94 -9.80
CA PRO A 310 -5.80 5.93 -9.97
C PRO A 310 -6.94 5.82 -8.92
N ASN A 311 -7.02 4.70 -8.20
CA ASN A 311 -7.94 4.51 -7.07
C ASN A 311 -7.31 4.87 -5.71
N LEU A 312 -6.05 5.35 -5.68
CA LEU A 312 -5.50 6.05 -4.53
C LEU A 312 -6.05 7.47 -4.55
N LYS A 313 -6.93 7.76 -3.59
CA LYS A 313 -7.78 8.95 -3.55
C LYS A 313 -7.39 9.94 -2.47
N MET A 314 -6.51 9.57 -1.55
CA MET A 314 -5.92 10.48 -0.57
C MET A 314 -4.55 9.96 -0.12
N VAL A 315 -3.62 10.87 0.12
CA VAL A 315 -2.30 10.58 0.68
C VAL A 315 -2.09 11.47 1.89
N VAL A 316 -2.09 10.89 3.09
CA VAL A 316 -1.82 11.62 4.33
C VAL A 316 -0.38 11.44 4.74
N TYR A 317 0.41 12.51 4.57
CA TYR A 317 1.82 12.50 4.88
C TYR A 317 2.05 12.63 6.40
N TRP A 318 2.82 11.72 6.99
CA TRP A 318 3.18 11.74 8.41
C TRP A 318 4.31 12.74 8.68
N ASN A 319 3.96 13.97 9.04
CA ASN A 319 4.92 15.07 9.24
C ASN A 319 5.25 15.26 10.73
N HIS A 320 5.87 14.26 11.36
CA HIS A 320 6.19 14.27 12.78
C HIS A 320 7.50 13.57 13.13
N ASN A 321 8.07 14.00 14.25
CA ASN A 321 9.18 13.36 14.94
C ASN A 321 8.64 12.64 16.17
N GLU A 322 8.69 11.31 16.18
CA GLU A 322 8.32 10.55 17.38
C GLU A 322 9.40 10.70 18.47
N PRO A 323 9.04 11.15 19.70
CA PRO A 323 10.00 11.31 20.79
C PRO A 323 10.58 9.96 21.24
N GLY A 324 11.90 9.85 21.29
CA GLY A 324 12.60 8.65 21.75
C GLY A 324 12.57 7.48 20.76
N ALA A 325 12.27 7.76 19.49
CA ALA A 325 11.83 6.73 18.57
C ALA A 325 12.93 5.84 17.99
N ARG A 326 12.44 4.65 17.70
CA ARG A 326 13.02 3.66 16.79
C ARG A 326 13.14 4.20 15.36
N MET A 327 12.48 5.29 14.94
CA MET A 327 12.70 6.01 13.68
C MET A 327 12.35 7.49 13.91
N VAL A 328 13.31 8.40 13.77
CA VAL A 328 13.06 9.84 13.86
C VAL A 328 13.02 10.45 12.44
N HIS A 329 12.28 11.54 12.19
CA HIS A 329 12.43 12.42 11.02
C HIS A 329 11.52 12.25 9.80
N GLY A 330 10.20 12.12 10.00
CA GLY A 330 9.24 12.36 8.90
C GLY A 330 9.05 13.85 8.56
N VAL A 331 9.54 14.78 9.38
CA VAL A 331 9.25 16.22 9.27
C VAL A 331 9.95 16.85 8.06
N VAL A 332 9.17 17.26 7.06
CA VAL A 332 9.72 17.81 5.81
C VAL A 332 10.37 19.18 5.99
N THR A 333 10.01 19.94 7.03
CA THR A 333 10.58 21.28 7.28
C THR A 333 11.91 21.25 8.03
N ASP A 334 12.27 20.13 8.67
CA ASP A 334 13.53 19.98 9.40
C ASP A 334 14.74 19.94 8.44
N VAL A 335 14.52 19.52 7.19
CA VAL A 335 15.56 19.32 6.18
C VAL A 335 15.19 20.06 4.89
N PRO A 336 15.97 21.08 4.46
CA PRO A 336 15.65 21.87 3.26
C PRO A 336 15.45 21.05 1.99
N GLU A 337 16.22 19.98 1.81
CA GLU A 337 16.11 19.06 0.67
C GLU A 337 14.78 18.29 0.69
N LEU A 338 14.32 17.85 1.87
CA LEU A 338 13.02 17.20 2.02
C LEU A 338 11.88 18.19 1.77
N LEU A 339 11.98 19.42 2.30
CA LEU A 339 10.98 20.47 2.06
C LEU A 339 10.82 20.76 0.57
N GLN A 340 11.94 20.91 -0.15
CA GLN A 340 11.93 21.19 -1.57
C GLN A 340 11.41 20.00 -2.39
N ALA A 341 11.79 18.78 -2.01
CA ALA A 341 11.28 17.55 -2.62
C ALA A 341 9.76 17.44 -2.46
N TYR A 342 9.26 17.67 -1.24
CA TYR A 342 7.84 17.65 -0.92
C TYR A 342 7.07 18.73 -1.69
N LYS A 343 7.53 19.99 -1.66
CA LYS A 343 6.98 21.10 -2.46
C LYS A 343 6.82 20.75 -3.93
N THR A 344 7.86 20.17 -4.51
CA THR A 344 7.86 19.76 -5.92
C THR A 344 6.84 18.64 -6.15
N ALA A 345 6.85 17.61 -5.30
CA ALA A 345 5.97 16.45 -5.37
C ALA A 345 4.49 16.83 -5.30
N VAL A 346 4.12 17.70 -4.34
CA VAL A 346 2.72 18.10 -4.16
C VAL A 346 2.28 19.18 -5.13
N SER A 347 3.15 19.78 -5.95
CA SER A 347 2.76 20.85 -6.90
C SER A 347 1.92 20.37 -8.09
N ASP A 348 1.94 19.07 -8.39
CA ASP A 348 1.20 18.47 -9.51
C ASP A 348 -0.33 18.62 -9.31
N PRO A 349 -1.07 19.32 -10.20
CA PRO A 349 -2.51 19.55 -10.06
C PRO A 349 -3.39 18.29 -9.93
N TYR A 350 -2.86 17.11 -10.23
CA TYR A 350 -3.50 15.83 -9.94
C TYR A 350 -3.84 15.67 -8.45
N TYR A 351 -2.97 16.20 -7.58
CA TYR A 351 -3.17 16.21 -6.15
C TYR A 351 -4.03 17.39 -5.72
N LEU A 352 -4.97 17.16 -4.80
CA LEU A 352 -6.10 18.07 -4.56
C LEU A 352 -6.03 18.67 -3.15
N SER A 353 -6.16 20.00 -3.07
CA SER A 353 -6.10 20.78 -1.82
C SER A 353 -7.46 20.96 -1.14
N ASN A 354 -8.55 20.50 -1.77
CA ASN A 354 -9.91 20.70 -1.30
C ASN A 354 -10.72 19.41 -1.46
N VAL A 355 -11.46 19.02 -0.43
CA VAL A 355 -12.39 17.89 -0.49
C VAL A 355 -13.58 18.24 -1.39
N GLY A 356 -13.96 17.31 -2.27
CA GLY A 356 -14.99 17.52 -3.31
C GLY A 356 -14.43 18.06 -4.64
N ALA A 357 -13.15 18.42 -4.70
CA ALA A 357 -12.49 18.73 -5.96
C ALA A 357 -12.23 17.46 -6.80
N GLY A 358 -11.90 17.65 -8.07
CA GLY A 358 -11.40 16.60 -8.95
C GLY A 358 -10.30 17.13 -9.86
N SER A 359 -9.34 16.29 -10.21
CA SER A 359 -8.28 16.65 -11.16
C SER A 359 -8.88 16.84 -12.55
N SER A 360 -8.40 17.84 -13.31
CA SER A 360 -8.83 18.07 -14.69
C SER A 360 -8.30 17.02 -15.68
N TYR A 361 -7.41 16.13 -15.23
CA TYR A 361 -6.86 15.04 -16.01
C TYR A 361 -6.64 13.77 -15.18
N TYR A 362 -6.41 12.68 -15.89
CA TYR A 362 -5.93 11.42 -15.35
C TYR A 362 -4.83 10.86 -16.25
N TYR A 363 -4.13 9.83 -15.79
CA TYR A 363 -3.11 9.14 -16.57
C TYR A 363 -3.65 7.81 -17.09
N GLU A 364 -3.57 7.62 -18.40
CA GLU A 364 -3.98 6.39 -19.08
C GLU A 364 -2.74 5.60 -19.54
N LYS A 365 -2.78 4.28 -19.43
CA LYS A 365 -1.75 3.43 -20.04
C LYS A 365 -1.82 3.59 -21.56
N VAL A 366 -0.72 3.86 -22.25
CA VAL A 366 -0.74 4.09 -23.71
C VAL A 366 -1.23 2.86 -24.49
N GLU A 367 -1.11 1.66 -23.91
CA GLU A 367 -1.69 0.41 -24.42
C GLU A 367 -3.24 0.45 -24.50
N LYS A 368 -3.90 1.30 -23.70
CA LYS A 368 -5.36 1.34 -23.52
C LYS A 368 -6.03 2.53 -24.20
N THR A 369 -5.30 3.31 -24.98
CA THR A 369 -5.82 4.50 -25.64
C THR A 369 -5.22 4.67 -27.03
N THR A 370 -5.80 5.60 -27.79
CA THR A 370 -5.18 6.17 -28.99
C THR A 370 -4.34 7.39 -28.61
N LEU A 371 -3.38 7.72 -29.47
CA LEU A 371 -2.56 8.93 -29.36
C LEU A 371 -2.74 9.79 -30.62
N SER A 372 -2.85 11.10 -30.44
CA SER A 372 -3.10 12.03 -31.55
C SER A 372 -2.74 13.46 -31.17
N GLY A 373 -2.21 14.24 -32.12
CA GLY A 373 -1.80 15.61 -31.85
C GLY A 373 -0.66 15.67 -30.82
N LYS A 374 -0.54 16.78 -30.10
CA LYS A 374 0.47 16.94 -29.04
C LYS A 374 -0.07 16.43 -27.71
N GLU A 375 0.56 15.39 -27.17
CA GLU A 375 0.14 14.79 -25.90
C GLU A 375 1.31 14.65 -24.93
N LYS A 376 1.02 14.74 -23.63
CA LYS A 376 2.00 14.56 -22.57
C LYS A 376 2.15 13.07 -22.26
N ILE A 377 3.29 12.53 -22.66
CA ILE A 377 3.71 11.16 -22.38
C ILE A 377 4.60 11.16 -21.14
N SER A 378 4.48 10.13 -20.31
CA SER A 378 5.33 9.98 -19.14
C SER A 378 5.58 8.52 -18.80
N SER A 379 6.68 8.25 -18.09
CA SER A 379 7.03 6.90 -17.68
C SER A 379 6.85 6.73 -16.17
N TYR A 380 6.16 5.66 -15.79
CA TYR A 380 6.28 5.10 -14.46
C TYR A 380 7.54 4.23 -14.41
N VAL A 381 8.38 4.49 -13.41
CA VAL A 381 9.63 3.78 -13.16
C VAL A 381 9.67 3.39 -11.69
N ASN A 382 9.63 2.10 -11.39
CA ASN A 382 9.78 1.59 -10.03
C ASN A 382 11.17 0.99 -9.79
N ASP A 383 12.21 1.82 -9.86
CA ASP A 383 13.59 1.36 -9.75
C ASP A 383 14.12 1.49 -8.32
N VAL A 384 14.15 0.38 -7.59
CA VAL A 384 14.63 0.30 -6.19
C VAL A 384 16.06 0.85 -6.02
N ASN A 385 16.87 0.79 -7.09
CA ASN A 385 18.30 1.14 -7.04
C ASN A 385 18.61 2.53 -7.63
N HIS A 386 17.60 3.33 -7.97
CA HIS A 386 17.75 4.71 -8.47
C HIS A 386 18.72 4.85 -9.66
N ARG A 387 18.70 3.90 -10.59
CA ARG A 387 19.62 3.80 -11.74
C ARG A 387 19.17 4.60 -12.97
N ILE A 388 17.94 5.10 -12.99
CA ILE A 388 17.38 5.80 -14.17
C ILE A 388 17.51 7.32 -14.02
N ASP A 389 18.34 7.94 -14.85
CA ASP A 389 18.51 9.40 -14.96
C ASP A 389 17.43 10.03 -15.86
N HIS A 390 17.30 9.52 -17.08
CA HIS A 390 16.36 10.04 -18.08
C HIS A 390 15.73 8.93 -18.93
N VAL A 391 14.69 9.32 -19.65
CA VAL A 391 13.96 8.48 -20.60
C VAL A 391 13.90 9.17 -21.95
N ASP A 392 14.36 8.48 -22.98
CA ASP A 392 14.20 8.90 -24.37
C ASP A 392 12.99 8.19 -25.00
N TYR A 393 12.08 8.98 -25.59
CA TYR A 393 10.89 8.50 -26.27
C TYR A 393 11.10 8.49 -27.77
N TYR A 394 10.63 7.43 -28.42
CA TYR A 394 10.66 7.26 -29.86
C TYR A 394 9.28 6.87 -30.38
N VAL A 395 8.87 7.44 -31.52
CA VAL A 395 7.65 7.08 -32.22
C VAL A 395 8.01 6.45 -33.56
N ASN A 396 7.62 5.20 -33.77
CA ASN A 396 7.93 4.42 -34.98
C ASN A 396 9.44 4.45 -35.32
N GLY A 397 10.29 4.35 -34.29
CA GLY A 397 11.75 4.36 -34.41
C GLY A 397 12.39 5.75 -34.54
N GLN A 398 11.60 6.82 -34.64
CA GLN A 398 12.11 8.20 -34.69
C GLN A 398 12.16 8.80 -33.29
N TYR A 399 13.29 9.41 -32.92
CA TYR A 399 13.41 10.12 -31.64
C TYR A 399 12.38 11.25 -31.57
N ALA A 400 11.65 11.32 -30.46
CA ALA A 400 10.53 12.23 -30.29
C ALA A 400 10.75 13.21 -29.14
N ALA A 401 11.22 12.75 -27.98
CA ALA A 401 11.46 13.61 -26.83
C ALA A 401 12.35 12.91 -25.78
N GLN A 402 12.87 13.69 -24.83
CA GLN A 402 13.52 13.20 -23.61
C GLN A 402 12.79 13.75 -22.39
N ALA A 403 12.76 12.98 -21.31
CA ALA A 403 12.26 13.43 -20.03
C ALA A 403 13.12 12.94 -18.86
N LYS A 404 13.06 13.65 -17.74
CA LYS A 404 13.83 13.36 -16.52
C LYS A 404 12.92 13.08 -15.33
N PHE A 405 13.51 12.50 -14.28
CA PHE A 405 12.90 12.37 -12.97
C PHE A 405 12.35 13.74 -12.48
N PRO A 406 11.18 13.79 -11.79
CA PRO A 406 10.47 12.67 -11.17
C PRO A 406 9.37 12.01 -12.01
N SER A 407 8.78 12.73 -12.96
CA SER A 407 7.64 12.23 -13.73
C SER A 407 8.03 11.54 -15.03
N TYR A 408 9.26 11.77 -15.51
CA TYR A 408 9.70 11.40 -16.85
C TYR A 408 8.68 11.84 -17.91
N GLU A 409 8.06 13.01 -17.72
CA GLU A 409 7.05 13.57 -18.61
C GLU A 409 7.66 14.42 -19.72
N ALA A 410 7.21 14.21 -20.96
CA ALA A 410 7.51 15.04 -22.12
C ALA A 410 6.28 15.20 -23.03
N THR A 411 6.23 16.30 -23.77
CA THR A 411 5.21 16.47 -24.82
C THR A 411 5.71 15.85 -26.12
N VAL A 412 4.94 14.94 -26.70
CA VAL A 412 5.22 14.26 -27.96
C VAL A 412 4.15 14.65 -28.99
N ASP A 413 4.56 15.00 -30.20
CA ASP A 413 3.66 15.38 -31.29
C ASP A 413 3.36 14.19 -32.20
N PHE A 414 2.18 13.58 -32.05
CA PHE A 414 1.73 12.43 -32.82
C PHE A 414 1.09 12.78 -34.17
N THR A 415 0.98 14.07 -34.52
CA THR A 415 0.36 14.52 -35.78
C THR A 415 0.92 13.84 -37.04
N PRO A 416 2.25 13.61 -37.18
CA PRO A 416 2.81 12.92 -38.36
C PRO A 416 2.30 11.49 -38.59
N TRP A 417 1.74 10.86 -37.56
CA TRP A 417 1.24 9.49 -37.57
C TRP A 417 -0.28 9.40 -37.41
N GLN A 418 -1.01 10.49 -37.61
CA GLN A 418 -2.47 10.48 -37.57
C GLN A 418 -3.04 9.44 -38.56
N GLY A 419 -3.90 8.56 -38.06
CA GLY A 419 -4.51 7.48 -38.85
C GLY A 419 -3.57 6.32 -39.19
N LYS A 420 -2.31 6.34 -38.72
CA LYS A 420 -1.32 5.26 -38.91
C LYS A 420 -1.10 4.49 -37.60
N PRO A 421 -0.65 3.24 -37.66
CA PRO A 421 -0.18 2.53 -36.47
C PRO A 421 0.95 3.30 -35.78
N ILE A 422 0.89 3.38 -34.46
CA ILE A 422 1.90 4.03 -33.63
C ILE A 422 2.57 2.97 -32.76
N GLN A 423 3.88 2.87 -32.87
CA GLN A 423 4.74 2.18 -31.91
C GLN A 423 5.48 3.23 -31.09
N LEU A 424 5.21 3.26 -29.79
CA LEU A 424 5.89 4.14 -28.84
C LEU A 424 6.92 3.32 -28.06
N LYS A 425 8.18 3.78 -28.09
CA LYS A 425 9.28 3.18 -27.32
C LYS A 425 9.81 4.20 -26.30
N ALA A 426 10.16 3.70 -25.11
CA ALA A 426 10.86 4.42 -24.07
C ALA A 426 12.17 3.69 -23.78
N ASP A 427 13.30 4.37 -23.93
CA ASP A 427 14.64 3.90 -23.55
C ASP A 427 15.04 4.56 -22.23
N TYR A 428 15.39 3.74 -21.24
CA TYR A 428 15.70 4.17 -19.88
C TYR A 428 17.20 4.15 -19.69
N TRP A 429 17.79 5.32 -19.42
CA TRP A 429 19.24 5.51 -19.39
C TRP A 429 19.73 5.81 -17.98
N SER A 430 20.93 5.32 -17.65
CA SER A 430 21.63 5.71 -16.44
C SER A 430 22.35 7.03 -16.61
N GLU A 431 22.76 7.63 -15.49
CA GLU A 431 23.56 8.86 -15.48
C GLU A 431 24.88 8.72 -16.27
N GLN A 432 25.45 7.51 -16.32
CA GLN A 432 26.67 7.21 -17.08
C GLN A 432 26.40 7.01 -18.58
N GLY A 433 25.18 7.25 -19.06
CA GLY A 433 24.80 7.07 -20.47
C GLY A 433 24.69 5.60 -20.88
N THR A 434 24.51 4.68 -19.93
CA THR A 434 24.29 3.26 -20.23
C THR A 434 22.80 2.99 -20.35
N LEU A 435 22.39 2.30 -21.43
CA LEU A 435 21.02 1.86 -21.58
C LEU A 435 20.72 0.81 -20.51
N VAL A 436 19.81 1.11 -19.59
CA VAL A 436 19.41 0.20 -18.51
C VAL A 436 18.36 -0.78 -19.02
N THR A 437 17.34 -0.28 -19.71
CA THR A 437 16.30 -1.11 -20.33
C THR A 437 15.50 -0.32 -21.38
N SER A 438 14.59 -0.99 -22.07
CA SER A 438 13.66 -0.39 -23.04
C SER A 438 12.25 -0.96 -22.88
N LYS A 439 11.22 -0.14 -23.08
CA LYS A 439 9.83 -0.58 -23.20
C LYS A 439 9.25 -0.11 -24.53
N THR A 440 8.66 -1.04 -25.29
CA THR A 440 8.01 -0.73 -26.58
C THR A 440 6.54 -1.14 -26.52
N VAL A 441 5.65 -0.27 -26.99
CA VAL A 441 4.20 -0.46 -26.97
C VAL A 441 3.61 -0.09 -28.34
N ASN A 442 2.77 -0.95 -28.90
CA ASN A 442 1.92 -0.59 -30.05
C ASN A 442 0.61 0.01 -29.54
N VAL A 443 0.30 1.23 -29.98
CA VAL A 443 -0.81 2.07 -29.52
C VAL A 443 -2.02 1.90 -30.43
N GLY A 444 -3.24 1.89 -29.86
CA GLY A 444 -4.48 1.92 -30.64
C GLY A 444 -5.02 0.58 -31.16
N GLY A 445 -4.58 -0.55 -30.61
CA GLY A 445 -5.19 -1.85 -30.88
C GLY A 445 -6.53 -2.03 -30.15
N GLY A 446 -7.59 -1.40 -30.64
CA GLY A 446 -8.95 -1.78 -30.23
C GLY A 446 -9.23 -3.21 -30.67
N ASN A 447 -9.53 -4.11 -29.72
CA ASN A 447 -9.95 -5.50 -29.93
C ASN A 447 -9.62 -6.08 -31.32
N ALA A 448 -8.33 -6.26 -31.60
CA ALA A 448 -7.95 -7.25 -32.58
C ALA A 448 -8.25 -8.60 -31.92
N GLY A 449 -9.42 -9.16 -32.25
CA GLY A 449 -9.60 -10.60 -32.17
C GLY A 449 -8.33 -11.24 -32.71
N SER A 450 -7.79 -12.14 -31.91
CA SER A 450 -6.63 -12.97 -32.14
C SER A 450 -6.62 -13.48 -33.58
N SER A 451 -6.04 -12.73 -34.52
CA SER A 451 -5.54 -13.30 -35.76
C SER A 451 -4.27 -14.01 -35.36
N ALA A 452 -4.45 -15.30 -35.08
CA ALA A 452 -3.42 -16.26 -34.77
C ALA A 452 -2.25 -16.14 -35.76
N SER A 453 -1.23 -15.37 -35.38
CA SER A 453 0.08 -15.99 -35.35
C SER A 453 0.07 -16.87 -34.12
N SER A 454 0.34 -18.15 -34.32
CA SER A 454 0.55 -19.13 -33.27
C SER A 454 1.78 -18.73 -32.45
N GLN A 455 1.65 -17.72 -31.61
CA GLN A 455 2.39 -17.59 -30.38
C GLN A 455 1.38 -17.87 -29.29
N THR A 456 1.30 -19.15 -28.93
CA THR A 456 0.85 -19.56 -27.60
C THR A 456 1.40 -18.56 -26.60
N SER A 457 0.53 -17.79 -25.95
CA SER A 457 0.88 -17.20 -24.67
C SER A 457 1.21 -18.39 -23.78
N SER A 458 2.50 -18.75 -23.70
CA SER A 458 2.91 -19.63 -22.63
C SER A 458 2.67 -18.81 -21.37
N LYS A 459 1.54 -19.10 -20.72
CA LYS A 459 1.43 -18.97 -19.27
C LYS A 459 2.72 -19.62 -18.78
N GLN A 460 3.72 -18.82 -18.39
CA GLN A 460 5.09 -19.29 -18.21
C GLN A 460 5.01 -20.52 -17.31
N GLU A 461 5.23 -21.70 -17.90
CA GLU A 461 5.05 -22.95 -17.20
C GLU A 461 6.14 -23.00 -16.13
N ILE A 462 5.79 -23.44 -14.92
CA ILE A 462 6.78 -23.68 -13.87
C ILE A 462 7.03 -25.19 -13.90
N PRO A 463 8.10 -25.67 -14.55
CA PRO A 463 8.34 -27.09 -14.67
C PRO A 463 8.61 -27.66 -13.28
N VAL A 464 7.96 -28.78 -12.97
CA VAL A 464 8.19 -29.52 -11.72
C VAL A 464 8.85 -30.85 -12.06
N TYR A 465 9.98 -31.14 -11.42
CA TYR A 465 10.71 -32.39 -11.54
C TYR A 465 10.65 -33.15 -10.23
N TYR A 466 10.48 -34.47 -10.30
CA TYR A 466 10.60 -35.37 -9.15
C TYR A 466 11.62 -36.47 -9.49
N ASN A 467 12.66 -36.60 -8.67
CA ASN A 467 13.80 -37.49 -8.89
C ASN A 467 14.38 -37.38 -10.31
N GLY A 468 14.53 -36.13 -10.79
CA GLY A 468 15.08 -35.83 -12.12
C GLY A 468 14.12 -36.01 -13.30
N LYS A 469 12.90 -36.53 -13.08
CA LYS A 469 11.90 -36.70 -14.13
C LYS A 469 10.85 -35.59 -14.07
N ARG A 470 10.55 -34.97 -15.22
CA ARG A 470 9.51 -33.95 -15.33
C ARG A 470 8.14 -34.55 -15.04
N ILE A 471 7.38 -33.91 -14.16
CA ILE A 471 5.99 -34.22 -13.85
C ILE A 471 5.09 -33.36 -14.73
N GLN A 472 4.15 -33.99 -15.43
CA GLN A 472 3.11 -33.27 -16.15
C GLN A 472 1.96 -32.94 -15.18
N LEU A 473 1.76 -31.65 -14.89
CA LEU A 473 0.68 -31.21 -14.02
C LEU A 473 -0.51 -30.75 -14.85
N ALA A 474 -1.70 -31.25 -14.53
CA ALA A 474 -2.95 -30.78 -15.14
C ALA A 474 -3.25 -29.31 -14.77
N TYR A 475 -2.72 -28.84 -13.64
CA TYR A 475 -2.81 -27.45 -13.18
C TYR A 475 -1.43 -26.98 -12.75
N GLN A 476 -1.06 -25.80 -13.24
CA GLN A 476 0.29 -25.27 -13.08
C GLN A 476 0.51 -24.72 -11.66
N PRO A 477 1.73 -24.84 -11.10
CA PRO A 477 2.13 -24.07 -9.94
C PRO A 477 1.91 -22.58 -10.18
N ILE A 478 1.69 -21.84 -9.10
CA ILE A 478 1.57 -20.38 -9.16
C ILE A 478 2.61 -19.75 -8.24
N ILE A 479 3.14 -18.61 -8.64
CA ILE A 479 3.91 -17.76 -7.74
C ILE A 479 2.94 -16.68 -7.25
N TRP A 480 2.76 -16.62 -5.94
CA TRP A 480 1.91 -15.63 -5.30
C TRP A 480 2.61 -15.15 -4.02
N ASN A 481 2.71 -13.84 -3.81
CA ASN A 481 3.42 -13.21 -2.69
C ASN A 481 4.85 -13.76 -2.48
N ASN A 482 5.62 -13.94 -3.56
CA ASN A 482 6.97 -14.54 -3.57
C ASN A 482 7.07 -16.00 -3.08
N TYR A 483 5.95 -16.67 -2.84
CA TYR A 483 5.92 -18.10 -2.56
C TYR A 483 5.44 -18.86 -3.79
N THR A 484 6.09 -20.00 -4.05
CA THR A 484 5.58 -20.96 -5.03
C THR A 484 4.53 -21.81 -4.33
N TYR A 485 3.35 -21.87 -4.93
CA TYR A 485 2.23 -22.67 -4.49
C TYR A 485 2.00 -23.81 -5.46
N LEU A 486 1.70 -24.97 -4.90
CA LEU A 486 1.33 -26.14 -5.68
C LEU A 486 -0.12 -26.49 -5.46
N PRO A 487 -0.82 -26.94 -6.52
CA PRO A 487 -2.10 -27.57 -6.34
C PRO A 487 -1.85 -28.94 -5.68
N VAL A 488 -2.17 -29.04 -4.39
CA VAL A 488 -1.71 -30.09 -3.46
C VAL A 488 -2.00 -31.51 -3.94
N ARG A 489 -3.15 -31.73 -4.59
CA ARG A 489 -3.55 -33.03 -5.12
C ARG A 489 -2.58 -33.53 -6.20
N PHE A 490 -2.22 -32.68 -7.16
CA PHE A 490 -1.43 -33.10 -8.32
C PHE A 490 0.04 -33.34 -7.97
N VAL A 491 0.60 -32.55 -7.05
CA VAL A 491 1.97 -32.81 -6.59
C VAL A 491 2.01 -33.93 -5.56
N GLY A 492 1.03 -34.04 -4.67
CA GLY A 492 0.90 -35.15 -3.74
C GLY A 492 0.87 -36.50 -4.47
N GLU A 493 0.01 -36.65 -5.48
CA GLU A 493 -0.05 -37.87 -6.30
C GLU A 493 1.28 -38.17 -7.01
N ALA A 494 1.94 -37.15 -7.56
CA ALA A 494 3.20 -37.30 -8.27
C ALA A 494 4.38 -37.73 -7.39
N VAL A 495 4.29 -37.49 -6.07
CA VAL A 495 5.29 -37.94 -5.08
C VAL A 495 4.79 -39.13 -4.25
N HIS A 496 3.76 -39.83 -4.73
CA HIS A 496 3.16 -41.02 -4.09
C HIS A 496 2.52 -40.75 -2.72
N ALA A 497 2.02 -39.52 -2.49
CA ALA A 497 1.17 -39.19 -1.35
C ALA A 497 -0.30 -39.36 -1.70
N ASN A 498 -1.10 -39.87 -0.75
CA ASN A 498 -2.56 -39.84 -0.84
C ASN A 498 -3.09 -38.48 -0.36
N VAL A 499 -3.95 -37.82 -1.14
CA VAL A 499 -4.48 -36.49 -0.82
C VAL A 499 -6.01 -36.52 -0.76
N ASP A 500 -6.53 -36.40 0.46
CA ASP A 500 -7.95 -36.34 0.77
C ASP A 500 -8.41 -34.91 1.11
N TRP A 501 -9.71 -34.69 1.01
CA TRP A 501 -10.35 -33.43 1.40
C TRP A 501 -11.49 -33.72 2.38
N ASP A 502 -11.45 -33.08 3.55
CA ASP A 502 -12.55 -33.09 4.51
C ASP A 502 -13.45 -31.87 4.27
N ASN A 503 -14.66 -32.13 3.79
CA ASN A 503 -15.67 -31.09 3.52
C ASN A 503 -16.17 -30.39 4.78
N ALA A 504 -16.27 -31.08 5.91
CA ALA A 504 -16.86 -30.52 7.13
C ALA A 504 -15.95 -29.44 7.74
N THR A 505 -14.64 -29.66 7.66
CA THR A 505 -13.62 -28.77 8.23
C THR A 505 -12.85 -27.97 7.18
N ARG A 506 -13.19 -28.16 5.90
CA ARG A 506 -12.48 -27.62 4.72
C ARG A 506 -10.97 -27.94 4.75
N THR A 507 -10.59 -29.13 5.19
CA THR A 507 -9.18 -29.47 5.45
C THR A 507 -8.60 -30.31 4.31
N VAL A 508 -7.41 -29.95 3.83
CA VAL A 508 -6.60 -30.82 2.97
C VAL A 508 -5.83 -31.79 3.84
N ILE A 509 -5.94 -33.09 3.58
CA ILE A 509 -5.20 -34.14 4.29
C ILE A 509 -4.26 -34.83 3.31
N ALA A 510 -2.94 -34.68 3.47
CA ALA A 510 -1.94 -35.33 2.64
C ALA A 510 -1.16 -36.38 3.44
N LYS A 511 -1.10 -37.63 2.95
CA LYS A 511 -0.46 -38.76 3.64
C LYS A 511 0.61 -39.40 2.77
N ARG A 512 1.84 -39.55 3.30
CA ARG A 512 2.94 -40.24 2.63
C ARG A 512 3.80 -40.96 3.65
N GLY A 513 3.94 -42.28 3.52
CA GLY A 513 4.62 -43.11 4.52
C GLY A 513 3.98 -42.92 5.91
N ASN A 514 4.80 -42.57 6.91
CA ASN A 514 4.35 -42.30 8.28
C ASN A 514 3.91 -40.84 8.52
N ASN A 515 3.97 -39.99 7.50
CA ASN A 515 3.64 -38.57 7.60
C ASN A 515 2.19 -38.30 7.17
N THR A 516 1.43 -37.64 8.03
CA THR A 516 0.11 -37.07 7.75
C THR A 516 0.17 -35.57 7.96
N LEU A 517 -0.11 -34.81 6.92
CA LEU A 517 -0.26 -33.36 6.94
C LEU A 517 -1.73 -32.98 6.89
N LYS A 518 -2.16 -32.02 7.72
CA LYS A 518 -3.48 -31.40 7.61
C LYS A 518 -3.35 -29.90 7.45
N PHE A 519 -3.86 -29.38 6.34
CA PHE A 519 -3.85 -27.95 6.06
C PHE A 519 -5.25 -27.38 6.10
N HIS A 520 -5.42 -26.30 6.87
CA HIS A 520 -6.63 -25.49 6.87
C HIS A 520 -6.46 -24.29 5.92
N PRO A 521 -7.43 -24.00 5.05
CA PRO A 521 -7.45 -22.80 4.22
C PRO A 521 -7.37 -21.54 5.07
N ASP A 522 -6.73 -20.51 4.51
CA ASP A 522 -6.61 -19.17 5.09
C ASP A 522 -5.87 -19.12 6.45
N ALA A 523 -5.25 -20.23 6.85
CA ALA A 523 -4.42 -20.36 8.03
C ALA A 523 -2.95 -20.61 7.64
N VAL A 524 -2.04 -20.04 8.42
CA VAL A 524 -0.60 -20.34 8.36
C VAL A 524 -0.24 -21.56 9.21
N GLU A 525 -1.11 -21.97 10.12
CA GLU A 525 -0.93 -23.20 10.92
C GLU A 525 -1.38 -24.45 10.14
N PHE A 526 -0.60 -25.53 10.24
CA PHE A 526 -0.95 -26.85 9.71
C PHE A 526 -0.51 -27.93 10.70
N GLU A 527 -1.06 -29.14 10.62
CA GLU A 527 -0.64 -30.26 11.47
C GLU A 527 0.31 -31.19 10.71
N LYS A 528 1.41 -31.62 11.32
CA LYS A 528 2.22 -32.79 10.91
C LYS A 528 2.12 -33.85 12.00
N ASN A 529 1.54 -35.01 11.69
CA ASN A 529 1.35 -36.13 12.61
C ASN A 529 0.65 -35.73 13.93
N GLY A 530 -0.34 -34.83 13.83
CA GLY A 530 -1.09 -34.31 14.97
C GLY A 530 -0.40 -33.20 15.77
N MET A 531 0.84 -32.83 15.43
CA MET A 531 1.54 -31.68 16.01
C MET A 531 1.39 -30.45 15.13
N LYS A 532 1.07 -29.31 15.74
CA LYS A 532 1.00 -28.03 15.02
C LYS A 532 2.37 -27.61 14.48
N GLN A 533 2.35 -27.07 13.28
CA GLN A 533 3.47 -26.51 12.52
C GLN A 533 3.02 -25.18 11.91
N VAL A 534 3.98 -24.32 11.56
CA VAL A 534 3.69 -23.01 10.95
C VAL A 534 4.31 -22.99 9.56
N ALA A 535 3.48 -22.73 8.56
CA ALA A 535 3.89 -22.47 7.19
C ALA A 535 4.37 -21.03 7.03
N ASN A 536 5.21 -20.79 6.02
CA ASN A 536 5.72 -19.46 5.71
C ASN A 536 4.69 -18.54 5.03
N THR A 537 3.57 -19.09 4.57
CA THR A 537 2.46 -18.36 3.94
C THR A 537 1.19 -19.25 4.03
N PRO A 538 -0.04 -18.70 4.05
CA PRO A 538 -1.24 -19.52 4.30
C PRO A 538 -1.59 -20.42 3.11
N VAL A 539 -2.35 -21.49 3.35
CA VAL A 539 -2.96 -22.26 2.25
C VAL A 539 -4.07 -21.45 1.62
N ILE A 540 -4.07 -21.35 0.29
CA ILE A 540 -5.07 -20.55 -0.43
C ILE A 540 -6.00 -21.44 -1.25
N ILE A 541 -7.25 -21.00 -1.39
CA ILE A 541 -8.21 -21.61 -2.31
C ILE A 541 -8.36 -20.69 -3.53
N ARG A 542 -8.03 -21.20 -4.71
CA ARG A 542 -8.26 -20.51 -5.99
C ARG A 542 -8.90 -21.45 -6.99
N GLU A 543 -9.88 -20.95 -7.75
CA GLU A 543 -10.59 -21.72 -8.77
C GLU A 543 -11.10 -23.07 -8.23
N ASN A 544 -11.63 -23.08 -7.00
CA ASN A 544 -12.11 -24.25 -6.27
C ASN A 544 -11.04 -25.34 -6.00
N ARG A 545 -9.76 -24.95 -5.87
CA ARG A 545 -8.63 -25.85 -5.59
C ARG A 545 -7.76 -25.31 -4.46
N ALA A 546 -7.27 -26.21 -3.62
CA ALA A 546 -6.31 -25.87 -2.57
C ALA A 546 -4.89 -25.81 -3.11
N PHE A 547 -4.24 -24.69 -2.83
CA PHE A 547 -2.86 -24.38 -3.15
C PHE A 547 -2.09 -24.26 -1.85
N VAL A 548 -1.11 -25.14 -1.68
CA VAL A 548 -0.30 -25.23 -0.47
C VAL A 548 1.08 -24.66 -0.75
N PRO A 549 1.70 -23.96 0.23
CA PRO A 549 3.09 -23.53 0.11
C PRO A 549 3.99 -24.72 -0.20
N LEU A 550 4.72 -24.60 -1.31
CA LEU A 550 5.54 -25.68 -1.87
C LEU A 550 6.50 -26.30 -0.84
N ARG A 551 7.15 -25.46 -0.04
CA ARG A 551 8.12 -25.89 0.97
C ARG A 551 7.45 -26.67 2.11
N SER A 552 6.34 -26.17 2.65
CA SER A 552 5.61 -26.82 3.75
C SER A 552 5.06 -28.19 3.35
N LEU A 553 4.61 -28.33 2.09
CA LEU A 553 4.17 -29.62 1.55
C LEU A 553 5.35 -30.60 1.42
N ALA A 554 6.46 -30.18 0.80
CA ALA A 554 7.61 -31.06 0.56
C ALA A 554 8.31 -31.47 1.87
N GLU A 555 8.64 -30.52 2.75
CA GLU A 555 9.31 -30.81 4.02
C GLU A 555 8.41 -31.63 4.96
N GLY A 556 7.10 -31.33 4.95
CA GLY A 556 6.13 -32.07 5.76
C GLY A 556 6.00 -33.55 5.34
N LEU A 557 6.23 -33.86 4.06
CA LEU A 557 6.22 -35.22 3.51
C LEU A 557 7.62 -35.86 3.44
N ASP A 558 8.60 -35.27 4.15
CA ASP A 558 10.02 -35.68 4.20
C ASP A 558 10.69 -35.77 2.82
N LEU A 559 10.38 -34.82 1.94
CA LEU A 559 11.03 -34.64 0.64
C LEU A 559 12.05 -33.50 0.68
N SER A 560 13.07 -33.62 -0.16
CA SER A 560 14.00 -32.54 -0.47
C SER A 560 13.42 -31.67 -1.58
N ILE A 561 13.66 -30.37 -1.49
CA ILE A 561 13.14 -29.42 -2.48
C ILE A 561 14.09 -28.29 -2.80
N GLN A 562 14.20 -27.98 -4.09
CA GLN A 562 15.01 -26.89 -4.61
C GLN A 562 14.25 -26.09 -5.68
N TRP A 563 14.40 -24.78 -5.63
CA TRP A 563 13.96 -23.87 -6.67
C TRP A 563 15.15 -23.44 -7.51
N ASN A 564 15.07 -23.58 -8.83
CA ASN A 564 16.07 -23.09 -9.76
C ASN A 564 15.61 -21.74 -10.35
N ASN A 565 16.31 -20.66 -10.00
CA ASN A 565 15.99 -19.30 -10.47
C ASN A 565 16.19 -19.11 -11.98
N GLY A 566 17.24 -19.71 -12.56
CA GLY A 566 17.57 -19.55 -13.99
C GLY A 566 16.56 -20.26 -14.89
N GLU A 567 16.09 -21.44 -14.47
CA GLU A 567 15.12 -22.25 -15.21
C GLU A 567 13.67 -22.00 -14.81
N ARG A 568 13.44 -21.25 -13.73
CA ARG A 568 12.12 -21.07 -13.08
C ARG A 568 11.42 -22.41 -12.84
N ALA A 569 12.17 -23.38 -12.30
CA ALA A 569 11.72 -24.76 -12.12
C ALA A 569 11.82 -25.23 -10.67
N VAL A 570 10.94 -26.16 -10.31
CA VAL A 570 10.91 -26.83 -9.01
C VAL A 570 11.51 -28.23 -9.16
N TYR A 571 12.46 -28.56 -8.30
CA TYR A 571 13.06 -29.88 -8.19
C TYR A 571 12.71 -30.50 -6.84
N ILE A 572 12.06 -31.66 -6.87
CA ILE A 572 11.70 -32.45 -5.70
C ILE A 572 12.51 -33.75 -5.76
N SER A 573 13.04 -34.20 -4.64
CA SER A 573 13.70 -35.51 -4.55
C SER A 573 13.43 -36.17 -3.21
N GLU A 574 13.74 -37.45 -3.10
CA GLU A 574 13.87 -38.08 -1.78
C GLU A 574 14.93 -37.36 -0.95
N LYS A 575 14.77 -37.43 0.37
CA LYS A 575 15.82 -37.07 1.34
C LYS A 575 16.85 -38.18 1.47
#